data_AF-A0A915UZP0-F1
#
_entry.id   AF-A0A915UZP0-F1
#
_cell.length_a   1.000
_cell.length_b   1.000
_cell.length_c   1.000
_cell.angle_alpha   90.00
_cell.angle_beta   90.00
_cell.angle_gamma   90.00
#
_symmetry.space_group_name_H-M   'P 1'
#
loop_
_entity.id
_entity.type
_entity.pdbx_description
1 polymer ?
#
loop_
_entity_poly.entity_id
_entity_poly.type
_entity_poly.pdbx_seq_one_letter_code
_entity_poly.pdbx_strand_id
1 'polypeptide(L)'
;MIHRPEGNFSYLEGSGTYCRGVIADPGFTLIHATFRHVIPVAQAFEAIRHHLSSVGRPMAALCGAEVRVPQPLTFEGFGTFNKTYIALLDQYGLRQDGRATMTRTNVAPLPTAIAPSEPGLFAFTYTAPRTHHDDRKAFIISGVGELKDGPPARASIVRVGETTPDAMREKAEFVMHAIAQTLGALGTTWDDATQVNLYTAYVEGGYLDDAVFARIGSAARYGVHWIYSKPPIQEIEFELDARGTSAELFL
;
A
#
# COMPACT_ATOMS: atom_id res chain seq x y z
N MET A 1 4.95 -17.83 -1.11
CA MET A 1 4.72 -16.81 -2.15
C MET A 1 4.18 -17.48 -3.39
N ILE A 2 3.38 -16.78 -4.18
CA ILE A 2 2.81 -17.25 -5.45
C ILE A 2 3.53 -16.51 -6.58
N HIS A 3 4.06 -17.24 -7.56
CA HIS A 3 4.81 -16.65 -8.68
C HIS A 3 3.86 -16.21 -9.79
N ARG A 4 4.06 -15.01 -10.33
CA ARG A 4 3.32 -14.43 -11.46
C ARG A 4 4.30 -14.10 -12.60
N PRO A 5 4.66 -15.09 -13.44
CA PRO A 5 5.72 -14.93 -14.43
C PRO A 5 5.41 -13.86 -15.48
N GLU A 6 4.13 -13.63 -15.82
CA GLU A 6 3.71 -12.60 -16.77
C GLU A 6 3.99 -11.18 -16.28
N GLY A 7 4.06 -11.01 -14.96
CA GLY A 7 4.39 -9.75 -14.28
C GLY A 7 5.85 -9.64 -13.83
N ASN A 8 6.63 -10.72 -13.91
CA ASN A 8 8.00 -10.82 -13.38
C ASN A 8 8.10 -10.49 -11.87
N PHE A 9 7.17 -11.02 -11.08
CA PHE A 9 7.21 -10.89 -9.63
C PHE A 9 6.55 -12.09 -8.93
N SER A 10 6.79 -12.21 -7.62
CA SER A 10 6.06 -13.08 -6.71
C SER A 10 5.28 -12.27 -5.69
N TYR A 11 4.16 -12.79 -5.19
CA TYR A 11 3.32 -12.10 -4.21
C TYR A 11 2.92 -12.99 -3.02
N LEU A 12 2.58 -12.33 -1.92
CA LEU A 12 1.97 -12.96 -0.75
C LEU A 12 0.45 -12.85 -0.85
N GLU A 13 -0.24 -13.97 -0.68
CA GLU A 13 -1.69 -14.01 -0.67
C GLU A 13 -2.29 -12.98 0.31
N GLY A 14 -3.40 -12.38 -0.12
CA GLY A 14 -4.23 -11.48 0.68
C GLY A 14 -5.70 -11.75 0.42
N SER A 15 -6.44 -10.70 0.05
CA SER A 15 -7.87 -10.78 -0.21
C SER A 15 -8.18 -10.72 -1.72
N GLY A 16 -9.47 -10.64 -2.07
CA GLY A 16 -9.90 -10.34 -3.44
C GLY A 16 -9.57 -8.91 -3.90
N THR A 17 -9.15 -8.01 -3.00
CA THR A 17 -8.92 -6.58 -3.34
C THR A 17 -7.45 -6.18 -3.33
N TYR A 18 -6.58 -6.93 -2.64
CA TYR A 18 -5.13 -6.73 -2.65
C TYR A 18 -4.39 -7.97 -2.12
N CYS A 19 -3.14 -8.12 -2.55
CA CYS A 19 -2.19 -9.06 -1.96
C CYS A 19 -1.44 -8.39 -0.79
N ARG A 20 -0.85 -9.14 0.13
CA ARG A 20 -0.14 -8.54 1.28
C ARG A 20 1.14 -7.81 0.88
N GLY A 21 1.84 -8.34 -0.12
CA GLY A 21 3.09 -7.77 -0.59
C GLY A 21 3.54 -8.42 -1.89
N VAL A 22 4.39 -7.71 -2.63
CA VAL A 22 5.00 -8.13 -3.89
C VAL A 22 6.51 -8.01 -3.77
N ILE A 23 7.25 -8.95 -4.36
CA ILE A 23 8.70 -8.89 -4.57
C ILE A 23 9.02 -9.16 -6.05
N ALA A 24 9.81 -8.30 -6.66
CA ALA A 24 10.21 -8.45 -8.07
C ALA A 24 11.12 -9.68 -8.27
N ASP A 25 11.02 -10.31 -9.44
CA ASP A 25 11.90 -11.42 -9.82
C ASP A 25 13.36 -10.94 -10.02
N PRO A 26 14.36 -11.84 -9.96
CA PRO A 26 15.74 -11.50 -10.31
C PRO A 26 15.84 -10.84 -11.69
N GLY A 27 16.65 -9.78 -11.80
CA GLY A 27 16.78 -8.98 -13.02
C GLY A 27 15.68 -7.92 -13.21
N PHE A 28 14.70 -7.86 -12.31
CA PHE A 28 13.67 -6.81 -12.28
C PHE A 28 13.81 -5.93 -11.03
N THR A 29 13.21 -4.75 -11.12
CA THR A 29 13.06 -3.77 -10.04
C THR A 29 11.62 -3.24 -10.04
N LEU A 30 11.28 -2.40 -9.07
CA LEU A 30 10.01 -1.69 -8.98
C LEU A 30 10.19 -0.20 -9.28
N ILE A 31 9.33 0.31 -10.17
CA ILE A 31 9.15 1.73 -10.43
C ILE A 31 7.86 2.16 -9.73
N HIS A 32 7.95 3.20 -8.89
CA HIS A 32 6.77 3.91 -8.39
C HIS A 32 6.45 5.09 -9.31
N ALA A 33 5.20 5.20 -9.74
CA ALA A 33 4.72 6.26 -10.61
C ALA A 33 3.54 6.98 -9.94
N THR A 34 3.70 8.28 -9.73
CA THR A 34 2.72 9.17 -9.12
C THR A 34 2.04 10.01 -10.19
N PHE A 35 0.71 10.07 -10.18
CA PHE A 35 -0.03 11.02 -11.01
C PHE A 35 0.06 12.42 -10.40
N ARG A 36 0.20 13.46 -11.23
CA ARG A 36 0.16 14.86 -10.76
C ARG A 36 -1.14 15.23 -10.05
N HIS A 37 -2.23 14.56 -10.40
CA HIS A 37 -3.54 14.69 -9.77
C HIS A 37 -4.15 13.31 -9.57
N VAL A 38 -4.97 13.14 -8.52
CA VAL A 38 -5.71 11.89 -8.30
C VAL A 38 -6.67 11.67 -9.48
N ILE A 39 -6.60 10.49 -10.10
CA ILE A 39 -7.44 10.12 -11.25
C ILE A 39 -8.54 9.15 -10.78
N PRO A 40 -9.83 9.34 -11.15
CA PRO A 40 -10.89 8.41 -10.80
C PRO A 40 -10.56 6.95 -11.14
N VAL A 41 -10.94 6.00 -10.28
CA VAL A 41 -10.41 4.62 -10.33
C VAL A 41 -10.46 4.00 -11.72
N ALA A 42 -11.62 4.01 -12.38
CA ALA A 42 -11.77 3.40 -13.70
C ALA A 42 -10.87 4.05 -14.77
N GLN A 43 -10.75 5.37 -14.75
CA GLN A 43 -9.88 6.13 -15.67
C GLN A 43 -8.41 5.86 -15.38
N ALA A 44 -8.05 5.69 -14.10
CA ALA A 44 -6.68 5.42 -13.70
C ALA A 44 -6.18 4.05 -14.18
N PHE A 45 -7.00 3.00 -14.13
CA PHE A 45 -6.62 1.69 -14.67
C PHE A 45 -6.34 1.74 -16.17
N GLU A 46 -7.12 2.55 -16.90
CA GLU A 46 -6.88 2.76 -18.32
C GLU A 46 -5.59 3.57 -18.59
N ALA A 47 -5.35 4.63 -17.81
CA ALA A 47 -4.10 5.39 -17.87
C ALA A 47 -2.88 4.52 -17.55
N ILE A 48 -2.98 3.63 -16.54
CA ILE A 48 -1.93 2.65 -16.19
C ILE A 48 -1.70 1.70 -17.35
N ARG A 49 -2.76 1.14 -17.96
CA ARG A 49 -2.63 0.24 -19.11
C ARG A 49 -1.89 0.92 -20.26
N HIS A 50 -2.23 2.17 -20.57
CA HIS A 50 -1.54 2.95 -21.60
C HIS A 50 -0.07 3.21 -21.24
N HIS A 51 0.21 3.63 -20.01
CA HIS A 51 1.58 3.86 -19.53
C HIS A 51 2.42 2.59 -19.64
N LEU A 52 1.95 1.48 -19.06
CA LEU A 52 2.66 0.19 -19.09
C LEU A 52 2.91 -0.26 -20.52
N SER A 53 1.92 -0.16 -21.42
CA SER A 53 2.11 -0.48 -22.83
C SER A 53 3.17 0.41 -23.49
N SER A 54 3.25 1.70 -23.14
CA SER A 54 4.24 2.63 -23.72
C SER A 54 5.67 2.31 -23.28
N VAL A 55 5.85 1.72 -22.10
CA VAL A 55 7.15 1.29 -21.56
C VAL A 55 7.41 -0.21 -21.77
N GLY A 56 6.63 -0.86 -22.65
CA GLY A 56 6.83 -2.27 -23.01
C GLY A 56 6.54 -3.27 -21.89
N ARG A 57 5.65 -2.92 -20.94
CA ARG A 57 5.23 -3.78 -19.84
C ARG A 57 3.76 -4.19 -19.99
N PRO A 58 3.40 -5.45 -19.69
CA PRO A 58 1.99 -5.86 -19.70
C PRO A 58 1.27 -5.33 -18.46
N MET A 59 -0.07 -5.27 -18.50
CA MET A 59 -0.88 -4.94 -17.32
C MET A 59 -0.56 -5.86 -16.12
N ALA A 60 -0.20 -7.12 -16.40
CA ALA A 60 0.18 -8.09 -15.39
C ALA A 60 1.43 -7.72 -14.58
N ALA A 61 2.22 -6.72 -15.01
CA ALA A 61 3.36 -6.17 -14.29
C ALA A 61 2.98 -5.17 -13.18
N LEU A 62 1.70 -4.82 -13.04
CA LEU A 62 1.23 -3.94 -11.98
C LEU A 62 1.36 -4.64 -10.61
N CYS A 63 2.09 -4.02 -9.70
CA CYS A 63 2.42 -4.55 -8.38
C CYS A 63 1.71 -3.84 -7.24
N GLY A 64 1.24 -2.61 -7.45
CA GLY A 64 0.56 -1.85 -6.39
C GLY A 64 -0.23 -0.65 -6.91
N ALA A 65 -1.27 -0.27 -6.17
CA ALA A 65 -2.01 0.96 -6.36
C ALA A 65 -2.21 1.70 -5.04
N GLU A 66 -2.06 3.01 -5.09
CA GLU A 66 -2.35 3.91 -4.00
C GLU A 66 -3.65 4.64 -4.28
N VAL A 67 -4.71 4.22 -3.59
CA VAL A 67 -6.04 4.80 -3.68
C VAL A 67 -6.17 5.95 -2.68
N ARG A 68 -6.87 7.01 -3.09
CA ARG A 68 -7.35 8.08 -2.24
C ARG A 68 -8.87 8.12 -2.31
N VAL A 69 -9.52 8.14 -1.16
CA VAL A 69 -10.98 8.33 -1.03
C VAL A 69 -11.29 9.72 -0.48
N PRO A 70 -12.50 10.27 -0.75
CA PRO A 70 -12.85 11.62 -0.27
C PRO A 70 -12.85 11.74 1.25
N GLN A 71 -13.21 10.68 1.95
CA GLN A 71 -13.29 10.58 3.40
C GLN A 71 -13.29 9.11 3.85
N PRO A 72 -12.99 8.80 5.12
CA PRO A 72 -13.12 7.44 5.64
C PRO A 72 -14.55 6.92 5.50
N LEU A 73 -14.68 5.68 5.02
CA LEU A 73 -15.95 5.02 4.73
C LEU A 73 -16.42 4.19 5.92
N THR A 74 -17.73 3.93 5.99
CA THR A 74 -18.24 2.85 6.86
C THR A 74 -17.76 1.49 6.34
N PHE A 75 -17.79 0.44 7.18
CA PHE A 75 -17.48 -0.92 6.71
C PHE A 75 -18.35 -1.36 5.53
N GLU A 76 -19.64 -1.01 5.53
CA GLU A 76 -20.55 -1.28 4.41
C GLU A 76 -20.15 -0.51 3.15
N GLY A 77 -19.89 0.80 3.28
CA GLY A 77 -19.45 1.64 2.17
C GLY A 77 -18.14 1.15 1.56
N PHE A 78 -17.18 0.74 2.41
CA PHE A 78 -15.93 0.13 1.98
C PHE A 78 -16.16 -1.22 1.27
N GLY A 79 -17.10 -2.02 1.75
CA GLY A 79 -17.54 -3.26 1.09
C GLY A 79 -18.12 -3.01 -0.31
N THR A 80 -18.96 -1.98 -0.46
CA THR A 80 -19.51 -1.58 -1.77
C THR A 80 -18.42 -1.10 -2.71
N PHE A 81 -17.52 -0.23 -2.25
CA PHE A 81 -16.34 0.17 -3.02
C PHE A 81 -15.51 -1.03 -3.49
N ASN A 82 -15.25 -1.98 -2.58
CA ASN A 82 -14.47 -3.17 -2.89
C ASN A 82 -15.12 -4.07 -3.96
N LYS A 83 -16.45 -4.18 -4.00
CA LYS A 83 -17.15 -4.94 -5.07
C LYS A 83 -16.86 -4.35 -6.45
N THR A 84 -16.93 -3.03 -6.61
CA THR A 84 -16.62 -2.35 -7.86
C THR A 84 -15.13 -2.46 -8.20
N TYR A 85 -14.26 -2.30 -7.21
CA TYR A 85 -12.81 -2.44 -7.39
C TYR A 85 -12.43 -3.87 -7.84
N ILE A 86 -13.05 -4.89 -7.25
CA ILE A 86 -12.89 -6.29 -7.64
C ILE A 86 -13.22 -6.51 -9.12
N ALA A 87 -14.35 -5.97 -9.59
CA ALA A 87 -14.75 -6.13 -10.98
C ALA A 87 -13.73 -5.52 -11.95
N LEU A 88 -13.11 -4.39 -11.57
CA LEU A 88 -12.00 -3.80 -12.34
C LEU A 88 -10.77 -4.70 -12.31
N LEU A 89 -10.38 -5.26 -11.16
CA LEU A 89 -9.25 -6.19 -11.11
C LEU A 89 -9.48 -7.42 -12.00
N ASP A 90 -10.70 -7.97 -12.01
CA ASP A 90 -11.06 -9.09 -12.88
C ASP A 90 -11.00 -8.68 -14.36
N GLN A 91 -11.55 -7.52 -14.72
CA GLN A 91 -11.51 -6.97 -16.09
C GLN A 91 -10.08 -6.83 -16.63
N TYR A 92 -9.13 -6.41 -15.79
CA TYR A 92 -7.73 -6.20 -16.18
C TYR A 92 -6.83 -7.42 -15.91
N GLY A 93 -7.38 -8.57 -15.52
CA GLY A 93 -6.61 -9.81 -15.29
C GLY A 93 -5.66 -9.75 -14.08
N LEU A 94 -5.99 -8.94 -13.08
CA LEU A 94 -5.18 -8.69 -11.87
C LEU A 94 -5.61 -9.55 -10.68
N ARG A 95 -6.54 -10.47 -10.91
CA ARG A 95 -6.91 -11.53 -9.97
C ARG A 95 -6.59 -12.91 -10.54
N GLN A 96 -6.14 -13.80 -9.66
CA GLN A 96 -5.89 -15.21 -9.95
C GLN A 96 -6.58 -16.05 -8.87
N ASP A 97 -7.41 -17.01 -9.27
CA ASP A 97 -8.20 -17.86 -8.36
C ASP A 97 -8.98 -17.05 -7.31
N GLY A 98 -9.53 -15.92 -7.75
CA GLY A 98 -10.29 -15.03 -6.88
C GLY A 98 -9.44 -14.22 -5.89
N ARG A 99 -8.12 -14.13 -6.06
CA ARG A 99 -7.22 -13.36 -5.18
C ARG A 99 -6.55 -12.26 -5.98
N ALA A 100 -6.46 -11.06 -5.42
CA ALA A 100 -5.72 -9.97 -6.06
C ALA A 100 -4.22 -10.29 -6.06
N THR A 101 -3.54 -9.85 -7.11
CA THR A 101 -2.10 -10.10 -7.31
C THR A 101 -1.23 -8.88 -7.03
N MET A 102 -1.86 -7.72 -6.87
CA MET A 102 -1.22 -6.44 -6.58
C MET A 102 -1.54 -5.95 -5.17
N THR A 103 -0.62 -5.17 -4.60
CA THR A 103 -0.81 -4.47 -3.33
C THR A 103 -1.78 -3.30 -3.46
N ARG A 104 -2.31 -2.84 -2.32
CA ARG A 104 -3.12 -1.64 -2.27
C ARG A 104 -2.90 -0.91 -0.96
N THR A 105 -2.68 0.40 -1.07
CA THR A 105 -2.87 1.34 0.03
C THR A 105 -4.10 2.17 -0.29
N ASN A 106 -4.96 2.43 0.70
CA ASN A 106 -6.15 3.25 0.47
C ASN A 106 -6.35 4.17 1.65
N VAL A 107 -6.36 5.49 1.44
CA VAL A 107 -6.45 6.46 2.54
C VAL A 107 -7.31 7.65 2.16
N ALA A 108 -7.77 8.39 3.15
CA ALA A 108 -8.53 9.63 3.00
C ALA A 108 -7.64 10.84 3.37
N PRO A 109 -7.18 11.66 2.41
CA PRO A 109 -6.48 12.90 2.71
C PRO A 109 -7.31 13.79 3.65
N LEU A 110 -6.69 14.34 4.69
CA LEU A 110 -7.40 15.16 5.67
C LEU A 110 -7.68 16.59 5.21
N PRO A 111 -6.75 17.30 4.51
CA PRO A 111 -7.08 18.60 3.98
C PRO A 111 -8.10 18.44 2.84
N THR A 112 -9.30 18.97 3.04
CA THR A 112 -10.41 18.89 2.07
C THR A 112 -10.06 19.51 0.71
N ALA A 113 -9.12 20.45 0.68
CA ALA A 113 -8.63 21.07 -0.55
C ALA A 113 -7.83 20.11 -1.46
N ILE A 114 -7.32 19.00 -0.93
CA ILE A 114 -6.57 17.98 -1.70
C ILE A 114 -7.29 16.63 -1.75
N ALA A 115 -8.38 16.46 -0.99
CA ALA A 115 -9.20 15.27 -1.05
C ALA A 115 -9.88 15.19 -2.42
N PRO A 116 -9.89 14.01 -3.08
CA PRO A 116 -10.56 13.87 -4.36
C PRO A 116 -12.09 13.92 -4.16
N SER A 117 -12.83 14.29 -5.21
CA SER A 117 -14.30 14.32 -5.17
C SER A 117 -14.95 12.93 -5.18
N GLU A 118 -14.23 11.92 -5.67
CA GLU A 118 -14.62 10.52 -5.68
C GLU A 118 -13.37 9.63 -5.51
N PRO A 119 -13.49 8.32 -5.19
CA PRO A 119 -12.33 7.45 -5.11
C PRO A 119 -11.47 7.47 -6.38
N GLY A 120 -10.16 7.57 -6.21
CA GLY A 120 -9.22 7.61 -7.33
C GLY A 120 -7.84 7.11 -6.96
N LEU A 121 -6.97 6.92 -7.95
CA LEU A 121 -5.58 6.52 -7.74
C LEU A 121 -4.68 7.76 -7.73
N PHE A 122 -3.83 7.81 -6.72
CA PHE A 122 -2.75 8.79 -6.59
C PHE A 122 -1.46 8.28 -7.25
N ALA A 123 -1.17 7.00 -7.09
CA ALA A 123 0.04 6.39 -7.63
C ALA A 123 -0.14 4.90 -7.90
N PHE A 124 0.80 4.32 -8.62
CA PHE A 124 0.90 2.89 -8.86
C PHE A 124 2.36 2.44 -8.92
N THR A 125 2.59 1.13 -8.75
CA THR A 125 3.93 0.54 -8.80
C THR A 125 3.94 -0.63 -9.75
N TYR A 126 4.98 -0.79 -10.55
CA TYR A 126 5.09 -1.88 -11.52
C TYR A 126 6.52 -2.39 -11.66
N THR A 127 6.68 -3.61 -12.16
CA THR A 127 8.01 -4.17 -12.46
C THR A 127 8.60 -3.59 -13.73
N ALA A 128 9.91 -3.32 -13.70
CA ALA A 128 10.70 -2.98 -14.87
C ALA A 128 12.01 -3.78 -14.88
N PRO A 129 12.58 -4.11 -16.05
CA PRO A 129 13.92 -4.67 -16.13
C PRO A 129 14.92 -3.76 -15.42
N ARG A 130 15.83 -4.36 -14.66
CA ARG A 130 16.85 -3.62 -13.94
C ARG A 130 17.91 -3.11 -14.92
N THR A 131 18.28 -1.84 -14.79
CA THR A 131 19.31 -1.19 -15.64
C THR A 131 20.67 -1.08 -14.95
N HIS A 132 20.71 -1.18 -13.62
CA HIS A 132 21.93 -1.14 -12.82
C HIS A 132 22.26 -2.51 -12.24
N HIS A 133 23.54 -2.88 -12.20
CA HIS A 133 23.99 -4.08 -11.52
C HIS A 133 24.03 -3.83 -10.00
N ASP A 134 22.91 -4.07 -9.33
CA ASP A 134 22.86 -4.25 -7.89
C ASP A 134 21.98 -5.46 -7.54
N ASP A 135 22.16 -5.99 -6.34
CA ASP A 135 21.46 -7.15 -5.78
C ASP A 135 20.31 -6.76 -4.85
N ARG A 136 19.89 -5.49 -4.87
CA ARG A 136 18.85 -4.99 -3.95
C ARG A 136 17.49 -5.59 -4.29
N LYS A 137 16.84 -6.14 -3.27
CA LYS A 137 15.48 -6.65 -3.36
C LYS A 137 14.52 -5.48 -3.59
N ALA A 138 13.67 -5.61 -4.61
CA ALA A 138 12.62 -4.62 -4.88
C ALA A 138 11.27 -5.19 -4.45
N PHE A 139 10.58 -4.49 -3.56
CA PHE A 139 9.34 -4.97 -2.96
C PHE A 139 8.38 -3.82 -2.65
N ILE A 140 7.10 -4.17 -2.48
CA ILE A 140 6.07 -3.26 -1.98
C ILE A 140 5.11 -4.03 -1.08
N ILE A 141 4.66 -3.41 -0.01
CA ILE A 141 3.69 -3.96 0.96
C ILE A 141 2.40 -3.13 0.87
N SER A 142 1.25 -3.79 0.98
CA SER A 142 -0.04 -3.08 1.08
C SER A 142 -0.12 -2.25 2.35
N GLY A 143 -0.92 -1.19 2.34
CA GLY A 143 -1.27 -0.46 3.55
C GLY A 143 -1.85 -1.39 4.62
N VAL A 144 -1.28 -1.33 5.82
CA VAL A 144 -1.74 -2.09 6.98
C VAL A 144 -2.24 -1.11 8.03
N GLY A 145 -3.53 -1.15 8.31
CA GLY A 145 -4.17 -0.41 9.40
C GLY A 145 -4.20 -1.22 10.71
N GLU A 146 -4.62 -0.60 11.82
CA GLU A 146 -4.72 -1.25 13.14
C GLU A 146 -5.90 -2.26 13.28
N LEU A 147 -6.13 -3.08 12.26
CA LEU A 147 -7.24 -4.02 12.18
C LEU A 147 -6.74 -5.45 12.37
N LYS A 148 -7.27 -6.15 13.38
CA LYS A 148 -6.97 -7.56 13.65
C LYS A 148 -7.43 -8.46 12.51
N ASP A 149 -6.69 -9.55 12.28
CA ASP A 149 -7.03 -10.56 11.29
C ASP A 149 -8.44 -11.11 11.49
N GLY A 150 -9.09 -11.46 10.37
CA GLY A 150 -10.45 -11.97 10.33
C GLY A 150 -11.41 -11.05 9.57
N PRO A 151 -12.73 -11.29 9.67
CA PRO A 151 -13.72 -10.44 9.02
C PRO A 151 -13.61 -8.99 9.51
N PRO A 152 -13.57 -8.00 8.60
CA PRO A 152 -13.45 -6.60 8.97
C PRO A 152 -14.72 -6.16 9.71
N ALA A 153 -14.55 -5.79 10.98
CA ALA A 153 -15.61 -5.30 11.84
C ALA A 153 -15.05 -4.26 12.81
N ARG A 154 -15.93 -3.40 13.33
CA ARG A 154 -15.56 -2.38 14.32
C ARG A 154 -14.84 -2.97 15.54
N ALA A 155 -15.28 -4.14 16.01
CA ALA A 155 -14.66 -4.84 17.16
C ALA A 155 -13.25 -5.37 16.88
N SER A 156 -12.85 -5.46 15.60
CA SER A 156 -11.51 -5.90 15.20
C SER A 156 -10.48 -4.76 15.23
N ILE A 157 -10.91 -3.51 15.42
CA ILE A 157 -10.01 -2.34 15.49
C ILE A 157 -9.30 -2.34 16.85
N VAL A 158 -7.98 -2.23 16.84
CA VAL A 158 -7.16 -2.10 18.07
C VAL A 158 -7.49 -0.78 18.74
N ARG A 159 -7.81 -0.79 20.05
CA ARG A 159 -8.13 0.42 20.83
C ARG A 159 -9.17 1.31 20.13
N VAL A 160 -10.28 0.68 19.67
CA VAL A 160 -11.31 1.35 18.86
C VAL A 160 -11.86 2.61 19.52
N GLY A 161 -11.88 3.71 18.77
CA GLY A 161 -12.36 5.02 19.25
C GLY A 161 -11.38 5.78 20.16
N GLU A 162 -10.25 5.18 20.54
CA GLU A 162 -9.22 5.85 21.35
C GLU A 162 -8.12 6.46 20.47
N THR A 163 -7.66 7.65 20.86
CA THR A 163 -6.62 8.43 20.17
C THR A 163 -5.64 9.08 21.14
N THR A 164 -5.63 8.62 22.40
CA THR A 164 -4.64 9.03 23.40
C THR A 164 -3.24 8.55 22.99
N PRO A 165 -2.15 9.16 23.48
CA PRO A 165 -0.79 8.77 23.10
C PRO A 165 -0.45 7.28 23.36
N ASP A 166 -0.98 6.68 24.43
CA ASP A 166 -0.82 5.26 24.73
C ASP A 166 -1.61 4.36 23.76
N ALA A 167 -2.83 4.78 23.37
CA ALA A 167 -3.61 4.07 22.36
C ALA A 167 -2.94 4.13 20.99
N MET A 168 -2.44 5.30 20.59
CA MET A 168 -1.72 5.46 19.32
C MET A 168 -0.42 4.67 19.29
N ARG A 169 0.29 4.55 20.41
CA ARG A 169 1.45 3.66 20.56
C ARG A 169 1.08 2.20 20.29
N GLU A 170 0.04 1.69 20.94
CA GLU A 170 -0.39 0.29 20.77
C GLU A 170 -0.84 -0.02 19.33
N LYS A 171 -1.58 0.92 18.70
CA LYS A 171 -1.97 0.83 17.29
C LYS A 171 -0.75 0.78 16.36
N ALA A 172 0.23 1.65 16.60
CA ALA A 172 1.46 1.68 15.82
C ALA A 172 2.28 0.40 16.00
N GLU A 173 2.43 -0.10 17.23
CA GLU A 173 3.14 -1.36 17.50
C GLU A 173 2.47 -2.56 16.80
N PHE A 174 1.14 -2.61 16.81
CA PHE A 174 0.38 -3.62 16.09
C PHE A 174 0.67 -3.58 14.58
N VAL A 175 0.58 -2.40 13.97
CA VAL A 175 0.83 -2.23 12.52
C VAL A 175 2.28 -2.58 12.17
N MET A 176 3.24 -2.11 12.96
CA MET A 176 4.66 -2.38 12.74
C MET A 176 4.99 -3.87 12.86
N HIS A 177 4.34 -4.60 13.77
CA HIS A 177 4.47 -6.06 13.85
C HIS A 177 3.95 -6.75 12.58
N ALA A 178 2.77 -6.36 12.10
CA ALA A 178 2.16 -6.93 10.90
C ALA A 178 2.97 -6.65 9.62
N ILE A 179 3.55 -5.45 9.50
CA ILE A 179 4.46 -5.12 8.38
C ILE A 179 5.75 -5.95 8.47
N ALA A 180 6.36 -6.08 9.66
CA ALA A 180 7.56 -6.90 9.85
C ALA A 180 7.33 -8.39 9.50
N GLN A 181 6.17 -8.94 9.86
CA GLN A 181 5.77 -10.30 9.43
C GLN A 181 5.66 -10.42 7.91
N THR A 182 5.20 -9.36 7.23
CA THR A 182 5.07 -9.33 5.77
C THR A 182 6.44 -9.22 5.09
N LEU A 183 7.34 -8.37 5.59
CA LEU A 183 8.73 -8.30 5.15
C LEU A 183 9.41 -9.67 5.27
N GLY A 184 9.33 -10.30 6.44
CA GLY A 184 9.91 -11.63 6.67
C GLY A 184 9.35 -12.70 5.72
N ALA A 185 8.04 -12.66 5.43
CA ALA A 185 7.41 -13.59 4.49
C ALA A 185 7.81 -13.33 3.01
N LEU A 186 8.20 -12.11 2.65
CA LEU A 186 8.82 -11.78 1.35
C LEU A 186 10.31 -12.12 1.31
N GLY A 187 10.91 -12.45 2.46
CA GLY A 187 12.36 -12.62 2.59
C GLY A 187 13.12 -11.30 2.53
N THR A 188 12.47 -10.18 2.86
CA THR A 188 13.08 -8.83 2.97
C THR A 188 13.17 -8.39 4.43
N THR A 189 13.88 -7.31 4.68
CA THR A 189 13.93 -6.64 5.99
C THR A 189 13.65 -5.15 5.83
N TRP A 190 13.59 -4.42 6.96
CA TRP A 190 13.50 -2.96 6.90
C TRP A 190 14.70 -2.33 6.19
N ASP A 191 15.89 -2.93 6.24
CA ASP A 191 17.09 -2.40 5.56
C ASP A 191 16.97 -2.40 4.03
N ASP A 192 16.06 -3.22 3.47
CA ASP A 192 15.73 -3.22 2.05
C ASP A 192 14.76 -2.07 1.68
N ALA A 193 14.09 -1.43 2.65
CA ALA A 193 13.13 -0.37 2.40
C ALA A 193 13.83 0.94 2.02
N THR A 194 13.31 1.60 0.98
CA THR A 194 13.72 2.95 0.55
C THR A 194 12.69 3.99 0.92
N GLN A 195 11.47 3.57 1.24
CA GLN A 195 10.35 4.44 1.56
C GLN A 195 9.44 3.75 2.58
N VAL A 196 9.07 4.49 3.62
CA VAL A 196 8.06 4.10 4.62
C VAL A 196 7.05 5.23 4.72
N ASN A 197 5.78 4.97 4.39
CA ASN A 197 4.74 6.00 4.41
C ASN A 197 3.82 5.80 5.63
N LEU A 198 3.62 6.87 6.38
CA LEU A 198 2.76 6.90 7.56
C LEU A 198 1.47 7.67 7.26
N TYR A 199 0.33 7.05 7.55
CA TYR A 199 -0.99 7.59 7.35
C TYR A 199 -1.73 7.69 8.68
N THR A 200 -1.67 8.86 9.31
CA THR A 200 -2.40 9.14 10.55
C THR A 200 -2.68 10.63 10.70
N ALA A 201 -3.73 10.95 11.45
CA ALA A 201 -4.00 12.31 11.92
C ALA A 201 -3.19 12.68 13.18
N TYR A 202 -2.63 11.69 13.89
CA TYR A 202 -2.14 11.84 15.26
C TYR A 202 -0.66 11.49 15.37
N VAL A 203 0.24 12.39 15.00
CA VAL A 203 1.69 12.19 15.16
C VAL A 203 2.24 12.71 16.50
N GLU A 204 1.39 13.43 17.25
CA GLU A 204 1.73 14.00 18.55
C GLU A 204 1.78 12.93 19.65
N GLY A 205 2.46 13.22 20.76
CA GLY A 205 2.52 12.31 21.92
C GLY A 205 3.76 11.40 22.00
N GLY A 206 4.75 11.59 21.11
CA GLY A 206 6.10 11.04 21.27
C GLY A 206 6.21 9.51 21.15
N TYR A 207 5.23 8.84 20.56
CA TYR A 207 5.23 7.38 20.43
C TYR A 207 6.02 6.88 19.20
N LEU A 208 6.27 7.75 18.20
CA LEU A 208 6.90 7.35 16.94
C LEU A 208 8.34 6.84 17.14
N ASP A 209 9.10 7.42 18.06
CA ASP A 209 10.50 7.04 18.31
C ASP A 209 10.60 5.54 18.69
N ASP A 210 9.81 5.10 19.66
CA ASP A 210 9.85 3.72 20.14
C ASP A 210 9.03 2.75 19.28
N ALA A 211 7.83 3.18 18.86
CA ALA A 211 6.89 2.29 18.18
C ALA A 211 7.23 2.12 16.69
N VAL A 212 7.82 3.14 16.05
CA VAL A 212 8.08 3.17 14.61
C VAL A 212 9.58 3.20 14.33
N PHE A 213 10.29 4.27 14.71
CA PHE A 213 11.69 4.47 14.32
C PHE A 213 12.62 3.38 14.89
N ALA A 214 12.46 3.00 16.16
CA ALA A 214 13.25 1.92 16.76
C ALA A 214 13.02 0.55 16.09
N ARG A 215 11.85 0.35 15.46
CA ARG A 215 11.50 -0.90 14.74
C ARG A 215 12.02 -0.91 13.30
N ILE A 216 12.01 0.25 12.63
CA ILE A 216 12.60 0.41 11.30
C ILE A 216 14.13 0.35 11.37
N GLY A 217 14.72 0.85 12.45
CA GLY A 217 16.16 0.81 12.68
C GLY A 217 16.93 1.63 11.65
N SER A 218 17.99 1.06 11.08
CA SER A 218 18.93 1.79 10.21
C SER A 218 18.28 2.36 8.94
N ALA A 219 17.20 1.74 8.47
CA ALA A 219 16.45 2.19 7.30
C ALA A 219 15.73 3.53 7.51
N ALA A 220 15.58 3.97 8.76
CA ALA A 220 15.04 5.29 9.10
C ALA A 220 15.90 6.45 8.55
N ARG A 221 17.12 6.19 8.06
CA ARG A 221 17.96 7.17 7.33
C ARG A 221 17.25 7.80 6.12
N TYR A 222 16.25 7.13 5.54
CA TYR A 222 15.43 7.66 4.45
C TYR A 222 14.21 8.46 4.93
N GLY A 223 14.02 8.56 6.25
CA GLY A 223 12.86 9.18 6.89
C GLY A 223 11.61 8.30 6.87
N VAL A 224 10.62 8.73 7.64
CA VAL A 224 9.23 8.27 7.54
C VAL A 224 8.43 9.38 6.89
N HIS A 225 7.74 9.07 5.81
CA HIS A 225 7.02 10.04 4.99
C HIS A 225 5.60 10.13 5.48
N TRP A 226 5.32 11.17 6.26
CA TRP A 226 3.99 11.39 6.79
C TRP A 226 3.08 11.99 5.72
N ILE A 227 2.05 11.24 5.37
CA ILE A 227 0.96 11.71 4.52
C ILE A 227 -0.20 12.00 5.45
N TYR A 228 -0.57 13.29 5.56
CA TYR A 228 -1.62 13.74 6.47
C TYR A 228 -3.00 13.30 5.98
N SER A 229 -3.37 12.09 6.39
CA SER A 229 -4.56 11.36 5.97
C SER A 229 -5.02 10.42 7.07
N LYS A 230 -6.24 9.90 6.92
CA LYS A 230 -6.73 8.77 7.70
C LYS A 230 -6.78 7.49 6.87
N PRO A 231 -6.68 6.31 7.51
CA PRO A 231 -7.08 5.04 6.91
C PRO A 231 -8.50 5.11 6.28
N PRO A 232 -8.85 4.17 5.39
CA PRO A 232 -10.01 4.31 4.52
C PRO A 232 -11.33 3.92 5.19
N ILE A 233 -11.27 3.38 6.41
CA ILE A 233 -12.43 2.96 7.20
C ILE A 233 -12.49 3.84 8.45
N GLN A 234 -13.69 4.27 8.81
CA GLN A 234 -13.94 5.04 10.02
C GLN A 234 -13.38 4.35 11.27
N GLU A 235 -12.86 5.14 12.21
CA GLU A 235 -12.29 4.73 13.51
C GLU A 235 -10.98 3.93 13.44
N ILE A 236 -10.48 3.62 12.25
CA ILE A 236 -9.08 3.24 12.02
C ILE A 236 -8.29 4.56 11.88
N GLU A 237 -7.20 4.70 12.64
CA GLU A 237 -6.49 5.97 12.86
C GLU A 237 -4.99 5.88 12.56
N PHE A 238 -4.44 4.68 12.33
CA PHE A 238 -3.03 4.47 12.02
C PHE A 238 -2.87 3.41 10.92
N GLU A 239 -2.36 3.80 9.76
CA GLU A 239 -1.97 2.90 8.68
C GLU A 239 -0.54 3.19 8.23
N LEU A 240 0.16 2.16 7.78
CA LEU A 240 1.52 2.28 7.25
C LEU A 240 1.70 1.35 6.06
N ASP A 241 2.46 1.80 5.07
CA ASP A 241 3.03 0.94 4.03
C ASP A 241 4.55 1.13 3.92
N ALA A 242 5.18 0.21 3.21
CA ALA A 242 6.62 0.25 2.96
C ALA A 242 6.94 -0.32 1.59
N ARG A 243 7.99 0.22 0.96
CA ARG A 243 8.52 -0.28 -0.31
C ARG A 243 10.04 -0.12 -0.40
N GLY A 244 10.64 -1.00 -1.19
CA GLY A 244 12.00 -0.89 -1.72
C GLY A 244 11.90 -0.70 -3.23
N THR A 245 11.98 0.54 -3.70
CA THR A 245 11.93 0.91 -5.13
C THR A 245 13.28 1.46 -5.58
N SER A 246 13.57 1.37 -6.89
CA SER A 246 14.80 1.94 -7.45
C SER A 246 14.57 3.24 -8.21
N ALA A 247 13.32 3.59 -8.49
CA ALA A 247 12.95 4.79 -9.24
C ALA A 247 11.57 5.30 -8.85
N GLU A 248 11.45 6.63 -8.88
CA GLU A 248 10.24 7.39 -8.64
C GLU A 248 9.95 8.21 -9.92
N LEU A 249 8.72 8.18 -10.42
CA LEU A 249 8.28 8.84 -11.64
C LEU A 249 7.04 9.69 -11.35
N PHE A 250 6.95 10.86 -11.97
CA PHE A 250 5.74 11.68 -11.96
C PHE A 250 5.15 11.76 -13.37
N LEU A 251 3.87 11.41 -13.48
CA LEU A 251 3.08 11.44 -14.72
C LEU A 251 2.16 12.68 -14.71
#